data_AF-A8XKM5-F1
#
_entry.id   AF-A8XKM5-F1
#
_cell.length_a   1.000
_cell.length_b   1.000
_cell.length_c   1.000
_cell.angle_alpha   90.00
_cell.angle_beta   90.00
_cell.angle_gamma   90.00
#
_symmetry.space_group_name_H-M   'P 1'
#
loop_
_entity.id
_entity.type
_entity.pdbx_description
1 polymer ?
#
loop_
_entity_poly.entity_id
_entity_poly.type
_entity_poly.pdbx_seq_one_letter_code
_entity_poly.pdbx_strand_id
1 'polypeptide(L)'
;MAHKTSKSAGWSFKPPRQELNLIQYTCQVEPLDVQLLNHLREQAQNTDDLSVLFNILPPVEQLVAEIPHTLPLLEAIYLKCELRTVEDGLLLPTKELCCEQVFCQLVWWTAFCEQSNTASVKKHCALFSDFQPCIATLMNIIGRQCPDLVKRAHEDRNQLKTCLESLGCHGLVNCSSGLIRMTDAVHLELLKHVENLKIICAQIKELQHDPKSNAPDPSCESHQRQMSMRLSQVFERLKLNETLQCVLEETFQNQHLGSLLRICRKRVGSDKLLIGLFNAFARAAPEDFALQQMDPIVAQLIVVFNNSYNKLLQMCPDDVNATRLSSGSSTSSVSQGMPSLNEKFSVRSSSENSIQFDSLKQEISKLRKELRIANYTITQLREKSEEETIIKESSLPIPDYPDATAYYKSSTKDQLSQLVTRFGELFIFASNELRDSLDTLPEMEGEDDLQAIFGHDTLIVTFNVVKEHIEDKKLAVLKALGSDNNNATESKELTIFENALSSQLYKEFTTTKAGGAIAEELCQEVFKKLKEYPGIEECMTVHQFIQKCITMSWDIQCCPDHKLKLEYDGLEFEPSRHSRGAYSGTTTNVVNYIWPAMIDTSDNRVLLKAIVLT
;
A
#
# COMPACT_ATOMS: atom_id res chain seq x y z
N MET A 1 9.48 -40.40 -4.92
CA MET A 1 8.12 -40.02 -5.36
C MET A 1 7.90 -38.57 -4.95
N ALA A 2 7.59 -37.73 -5.94
CA ALA A 2 7.47 -36.28 -5.82
C ALA A 2 6.02 -35.82 -5.55
N HIS A 3 5.90 -34.54 -5.17
CA HIS A 3 4.70 -33.66 -5.21
C HIS A 3 3.69 -33.81 -4.04
N LYS A 4 3.13 -32.75 -3.44
CA LYS A 4 3.01 -31.31 -3.80
C LYS A 4 2.76 -30.50 -2.51
N THR A 5 3.51 -29.43 -2.31
CA THR A 5 3.31 -28.43 -1.25
C THR A 5 2.16 -27.49 -1.60
N SER A 6 1.27 -27.26 -0.61
CA SER A 6 0.01 -26.53 -0.77
C SER A 6 0.25 -25.02 -0.71
N LYS A 7 -0.11 -24.32 -1.79
CA LYS A 7 -0.01 -22.86 -1.94
C LYS A 7 -1.14 -22.15 -1.19
N SER A 8 -0.77 -21.21 -0.32
CA SER A 8 -1.64 -20.12 0.13
C SER A 8 -2.16 -19.38 -1.11
N ALA A 9 -3.45 -19.00 -1.11
CA ALA A 9 -4.01 -18.14 -2.15
C ALA A 9 -4.66 -16.98 -1.43
N GLY A 10 -4.12 -15.80 -1.69
CA GLY A 10 -4.94 -14.63 -1.77
C GLY A 10 -5.85 -14.75 -3.00
N TRP A 11 -6.83 -13.86 -3.06
CA TRP A 11 -7.37 -13.28 -4.27
C TRP A 11 -6.65 -13.74 -5.54
N SER A 12 -7.28 -14.65 -6.29
CA SER A 12 -6.83 -14.97 -7.63
C SER A 12 -7.78 -14.29 -8.60
N PHE A 13 -7.40 -13.12 -9.11
CA PHE A 13 -7.79 -12.76 -10.46
C PHE A 13 -7.26 -13.88 -11.34
N LYS A 14 -8.14 -14.66 -11.97
CA LYS A 14 -7.68 -15.60 -13.01
C LYS A 14 -7.13 -14.72 -14.12
N PRO A 15 -5.81 -14.75 -14.40
CA PRO A 15 -5.33 -14.07 -15.59
C PRO A 15 -5.89 -14.84 -16.79
N PRO A 16 -6.20 -14.15 -17.90
CA PRO A 16 -6.29 -14.84 -19.18
C PRO A 16 -5.00 -15.66 -19.31
N ARG A 17 -5.12 -16.95 -19.64
CA ARG A 17 -3.97 -17.77 -20.01
C ARG A 17 -3.44 -17.27 -21.35
N GLN A 18 -2.68 -16.20 -21.32
CA GLN A 18 -1.80 -15.76 -22.40
C GLN A 18 -0.63 -15.05 -21.73
N GLU A 19 0.58 -15.39 -22.16
CA GLU A 19 1.78 -14.64 -21.83
C GLU A 19 1.56 -13.20 -22.31
N LEU A 20 1.25 -12.29 -21.38
CA LEU A 20 0.97 -10.90 -21.67
C LEU A 20 2.12 -10.08 -21.11
N ASN A 21 2.86 -9.43 -22.00
CA ASN A 21 3.85 -8.44 -21.62
C ASN A 21 3.17 -7.36 -20.73
N LEU A 22 3.91 -6.83 -19.77
CA LEU A 22 3.47 -5.81 -18.82
C LEU A 22 3.43 -4.46 -19.53
N ILE A 23 4.41 -4.25 -20.40
CA ILE A 23 4.54 -3.07 -21.25
C ILE A 23 4.12 -3.47 -22.67
N GLN A 24 3.13 -2.77 -23.21
CA GLN A 24 2.77 -2.83 -24.62
C GLN A 24 3.50 -1.72 -25.36
N TYR A 25 4.04 -2.07 -26.53
CA TYR A 25 4.62 -1.13 -27.48
C TYR A 25 3.77 -1.16 -28.75
N THR A 26 3.19 -0.02 -29.12
CA THR A 26 2.18 0.08 -30.19
C THR A 26 2.69 0.70 -31.48
N CYS A 27 3.97 1.11 -31.54
CA CYS A 27 4.54 1.75 -32.72
C CYS A 27 4.43 0.82 -33.96
N GLN A 28 3.52 1.16 -34.87
CA GLN A 28 3.31 0.52 -36.18
C GLN A 28 3.92 1.36 -37.33
N VAL A 29 4.88 2.23 -37.02
CA VAL A 29 5.42 3.16 -38.01
C VAL A 29 6.41 2.42 -38.92
N GLU A 30 6.25 2.56 -40.25
CA GLU A 30 7.32 2.21 -41.20
C GLU A 30 8.60 2.92 -40.75
N PRO A 31 9.69 2.21 -40.46
CA PRO A 31 10.90 2.85 -39.94
C PRO A 31 11.28 3.99 -40.89
N LEU A 32 11.52 5.20 -40.34
CA LEU A 32 12.04 6.32 -41.13
C LEU A 32 13.15 5.80 -42.03
N ASP A 33 13.10 6.19 -43.31
CA ASP A 33 14.06 5.71 -44.29
C ASP A 33 15.47 5.85 -43.73
N VAL A 34 16.12 4.70 -43.52
CA VAL A 34 17.46 4.62 -42.91
C VAL A 34 18.45 5.47 -43.72
N GLN A 35 18.22 5.66 -45.03
CA GLN A 35 19.00 6.54 -45.87
C GLN A 35 18.81 8.02 -45.50
N LEU A 36 17.57 8.45 -45.23
CA LEU A 36 17.25 9.79 -44.77
C LEU A 36 17.86 10.08 -43.40
N LEU A 37 17.74 9.15 -42.43
CA LEU A 37 18.34 9.30 -41.11
C LEU A 37 19.87 9.40 -41.16
N ASN A 38 20.52 8.58 -42.01
CA ASN A 38 21.96 8.67 -42.21
C ASN A 38 22.37 9.99 -42.89
N HIS A 39 21.60 10.47 -43.86
CA HIS A 39 21.86 11.76 -44.50
C HIS A 39 21.73 12.92 -43.52
N LEU A 40 20.68 12.94 -42.69
CA LEU A 40 20.48 13.94 -41.64
C LEU A 40 21.60 13.87 -40.58
N ARG A 41 22.08 12.67 -40.25
CA ARG A 41 23.22 12.47 -39.33
C ARG A 41 24.51 13.08 -39.90
N GLU A 42 24.82 12.83 -41.16
CA GLU A 42 25.98 13.43 -41.83
C GLU A 42 25.84 14.96 -41.90
N GLN A 43 24.66 15.48 -42.22
CA GLN A 43 24.39 16.92 -42.21
C GLN A 43 24.55 17.53 -40.81
N ALA A 44 24.10 16.84 -39.76
CA ALA A 44 24.24 17.29 -38.39
C ALA A 44 25.70 17.35 -37.93
N GLN A 45 26.53 16.41 -38.39
CA GLN A 45 27.97 16.42 -38.10
C GLN A 45 28.69 17.57 -38.83
N ASN A 46 28.30 17.84 -40.08
CA ASN A 46 28.94 18.83 -40.95
C ASN A 46 28.47 20.28 -40.73
N THR A 47 27.34 20.49 -40.04
CA THR A 47 26.80 21.84 -39.78
C THR A 47 27.39 22.42 -38.50
N ASP A 48 27.95 23.64 -38.58
CA ASP A 48 28.64 24.28 -37.46
C ASP A 48 27.77 25.24 -36.65
N ASP A 49 26.69 25.76 -37.23
CA ASP A 49 25.73 26.67 -36.58
C ASP A 49 24.54 25.89 -36.01
N LEU A 50 24.34 25.96 -34.69
CA LEU A 50 23.23 25.31 -33.99
C LEU A 50 21.86 25.80 -34.46
N SER A 51 21.74 27.08 -34.83
CA SER A 51 20.48 27.66 -35.30
C SER A 51 20.10 27.08 -36.67
N VAL A 52 21.09 26.89 -37.54
CA VAL A 52 20.90 26.25 -38.85
C VAL A 52 20.61 24.75 -38.67
N LEU A 53 21.28 24.10 -37.72
CA LEU A 53 21.07 22.71 -37.38
C LEU A 53 19.62 22.44 -36.93
N PHE A 54 19.09 23.22 -35.98
CA PHE A 54 17.71 23.07 -35.50
C PHE A 54 16.65 23.45 -36.55
N ASN A 55 17.00 24.26 -37.56
CA ASN A 55 16.10 24.59 -38.65
C ASN A 55 16.04 23.51 -39.75
N ILE A 56 17.10 22.70 -39.90
CA ILE A 56 17.19 21.63 -40.91
C ILE A 56 16.61 20.31 -40.36
N LEU A 57 16.76 20.08 -39.06
CA LEU A 57 16.30 18.86 -38.41
C LEU A 57 14.79 18.88 -38.13
N PRO A 58 14.12 17.71 -38.10
CA PRO A 58 12.82 17.58 -37.49
C PRO A 58 12.84 18.06 -36.02
N PRO A 59 11.69 18.47 -35.46
CA PRO A 59 11.58 18.79 -34.04
C PRO A 59 12.13 17.67 -33.17
N VAL A 60 12.91 18.02 -32.14
CA VAL A 60 13.59 17.03 -31.30
C VAL A 60 12.58 16.11 -30.63
N GLU A 61 11.41 16.63 -30.23
CA GLU A 61 10.30 15.87 -29.66
C GLU A 61 9.86 14.71 -30.58
N GLN A 62 9.79 14.96 -31.90
CA GLN A 62 9.45 13.95 -32.89
C GLN A 62 10.57 12.89 -32.99
N LEU A 63 11.83 13.33 -32.94
CA LEU A 63 12.97 12.40 -32.92
C LEU A 63 12.97 11.53 -31.65
N VAL A 64 12.54 12.07 -30.50
CA VAL A 64 12.44 11.30 -29.25
C VAL A 64 11.36 10.22 -29.35
N ALA A 65 10.19 10.53 -29.93
CA ALA A 65 9.10 9.57 -30.08
C ALA A 65 9.53 8.31 -30.86
N GLU A 66 10.38 8.47 -31.87
CA GLU A 66 10.83 7.39 -32.77
C GLU A 66 12.06 6.60 -32.28
N ILE A 67 12.46 6.76 -31.00
CA ILE A 67 13.46 5.90 -30.36
C ILE A 67 12.95 4.45 -30.39
N PRO A 68 13.76 3.46 -30.85
CA PRO A 68 15.23 3.49 -30.89
C PRO A 68 15.87 3.92 -32.21
N HIS A 69 15.12 4.08 -33.30
CA HIS A 69 15.70 4.23 -34.65
C HIS A 69 16.47 5.55 -34.84
N THR A 70 16.05 6.59 -34.13
CA THR A 70 16.65 7.93 -34.15
C THR A 70 17.85 8.07 -33.20
N LEU A 71 18.17 7.07 -32.37
CA LEU A 71 19.27 7.16 -31.39
C LEU A 71 20.63 7.56 -31.99
N PRO A 72 21.06 7.07 -33.18
CA PRO A 72 22.33 7.50 -33.79
C PRO A 72 22.33 8.97 -34.26
N LEU A 73 21.16 9.51 -34.61
CA LEU A 73 21.00 10.93 -34.98
C LEU A 73 20.98 11.80 -33.72
N LEU A 74 20.24 11.39 -32.69
CA LEU A 74 20.21 12.05 -31.38
C LEU A 74 21.60 12.10 -30.75
N GLU A 75 22.38 11.01 -30.82
CA GLU A 75 23.77 10.98 -30.38
C GLU A 75 24.61 12.07 -31.08
N ALA A 76 24.50 12.19 -32.40
CA ALA A 76 25.24 13.20 -33.17
C ALA A 76 24.84 14.63 -32.79
N ILE A 77 23.55 14.90 -32.60
CA ILE A 77 23.02 16.20 -32.17
C ILE A 77 23.54 16.56 -30.78
N TYR A 78 23.42 15.63 -29.82
CA TYR A 78 23.87 15.83 -28.44
C TYR A 78 25.38 16.05 -28.35
N LEU A 79 26.19 15.28 -29.10
CA LEU A 79 27.64 15.48 -29.17
C LEU A 79 28.00 16.84 -29.75
N LYS A 80 27.34 17.27 -30.83
CA LYS A 80 27.61 18.59 -31.44
C LYS A 80 27.24 19.73 -30.48
N CYS A 81 26.10 19.61 -29.79
CA CYS A 81 25.71 20.57 -28.76
C CYS A 81 26.69 20.58 -27.59
N GLU A 82 27.16 19.42 -27.12
CA GLU A 82 28.15 19.34 -26.04
C GLU A 82 29.49 19.98 -26.45
N LEU A 83 29.99 19.70 -27.64
CA LEU A 83 31.22 20.30 -28.16
C LEU A 83 31.11 21.84 -28.19
N ARG A 84 29.98 22.38 -28.65
CA ARG A 84 29.73 23.82 -28.67
C ARG A 84 29.61 24.43 -27.27
N THR A 85 28.97 23.73 -26.32
CA THR A 85 28.92 24.22 -24.93
C THR A 85 30.31 24.34 -24.30
N VAL A 86 31.23 23.43 -24.65
CA VAL A 86 32.62 23.47 -24.19
C VAL A 86 33.42 24.58 -24.89
N GLU A 87 33.20 24.79 -26.19
CA GLU A 87 33.87 25.85 -26.97
C GLU A 87 33.41 27.26 -26.59
N ASP A 88 32.10 27.46 -26.42
CA ASP A 88 31.49 28.78 -26.18
C ASP A 88 31.29 29.09 -24.68
N GLY A 89 31.52 28.12 -23.79
CA GLY A 89 31.31 28.25 -22.34
C GLY A 89 29.84 28.39 -21.93
N LEU A 90 28.91 28.00 -22.81
CA LEU A 90 27.47 28.09 -22.59
C LEU A 90 26.91 26.80 -21.96
N LEU A 91 25.75 26.90 -21.31
CA LEU A 91 25.05 25.72 -20.79
C LEU A 91 24.35 24.97 -21.93
N LEU A 92 24.25 23.64 -21.80
CA LEU A 92 23.51 22.81 -22.75
C LEU A 92 22.04 23.26 -22.83
N PRO A 93 21.46 23.41 -24.04
CA PRO A 93 20.05 23.76 -24.22
C PRO A 93 19.15 22.55 -23.87
N THR A 94 19.01 22.30 -22.58
CA THR A 94 18.36 21.09 -22.02
C THR A 94 16.88 20.98 -22.35
N LYS A 95 16.20 22.12 -22.58
CA LYS A 95 14.78 22.15 -22.93
C LYS A 95 14.59 21.87 -24.42
N GLU A 96 15.38 22.50 -25.27
CA GLU A 96 15.35 22.34 -26.72
C GLU A 96 15.79 20.93 -27.13
N LEU A 97 16.71 20.31 -26.37
CA LEU A 97 17.11 18.92 -26.55
C LEU A 97 16.15 17.93 -25.89
N CYS A 98 15.13 18.38 -25.16
CA CYS A 98 14.14 17.52 -24.51
C CYS A 98 14.78 16.43 -23.61
N CYS A 99 15.85 16.74 -22.87
CA CYS A 99 16.63 15.77 -22.10
C CYS A 99 15.80 14.89 -21.14
N GLU A 100 14.76 15.45 -20.53
CA GLU A 100 13.86 14.69 -19.65
C GLU A 100 13.03 13.66 -20.43
N GLN A 101 12.51 14.05 -21.61
CA GLN A 101 11.73 13.16 -22.46
C GLN A 101 12.60 12.06 -23.06
N VAL A 102 13.82 12.39 -23.50
CA VAL A 102 14.81 11.39 -23.96
C VAL A 102 15.09 10.37 -22.86
N PHE A 103 15.36 10.84 -21.63
CA PHE A 103 15.61 9.94 -20.52
C PHE A 103 14.38 9.07 -20.20
N CYS A 104 13.18 9.65 -20.20
CA CYS A 104 11.94 8.92 -19.97
C CYS A 104 11.70 7.84 -21.04
N GLN A 105 11.83 8.18 -22.33
CA GLN A 105 11.72 7.25 -23.45
C GLN A 105 12.74 6.11 -23.34
N LEU A 106 13.99 6.42 -22.96
CA LEU A 106 15.03 5.41 -22.73
C LEU A 106 14.69 4.48 -21.57
N VAL A 107 14.13 4.98 -20.46
CA VAL A 107 13.71 4.14 -19.31
C VAL A 107 12.61 3.16 -19.75
N TRP A 108 11.59 3.64 -20.46
CA TRP A 108 10.48 2.82 -20.97
C TRP A 108 10.93 1.80 -22.01
N TRP A 109 11.75 2.22 -22.96
CA TRP A 109 12.31 1.33 -23.98
C TRP A 109 13.20 0.24 -23.36
N THR A 110 14.05 0.60 -22.40
CA THR A 110 14.88 -0.36 -21.66
C THR A 110 14.01 -1.34 -20.86
N ALA A 111 12.93 -0.86 -20.24
CA ALA A 111 11.98 -1.68 -19.49
C ALA A 111 11.28 -2.70 -20.40
N PHE A 112 10.84 -2.26 -21.58
CA PHE A 112 10.26 -3.14 -22.59
C PHE A 112 11.26 -4.19 -23.09
N CYS A 113 12.52 -3.81 -23.34
CA CYS A 113 13.58 -4.73 -23.75
C CYS A 113 13.87 -5.81 -22.69
N GLU A 114 13.96 -5.43 -21.42
CA GLU A 114 14.21 -6.35 -20.30
C GLU A 114 13.10 -7.39 -20.18
N GLN A 115 11.85 -6.97 -20.39
CA GLN A 115 10.71 -7.89 -20.39
C GLN A 115 10.71 -8.82 -21.62
N SER A 116 10.95 -8.27 -22.80
CA SER A 116 10.94 -9.01 -24.07
C SER A 116 12.04 -10.07 -24.17
N ASN A 117 13.12 -9.94 -23.41
CA ASN A 117 14.17 -10.97 -23.31
C ASN A 117 13.70 -12.29 -22.68
N THR A 118 12.56 -12.27 -21.96
CA THR A 118 11.99 -13.46 -21.30
C THR A 118 10.88 -14.14 -22.10
N ALA A 119 10.29 -13.46 -23.08
CA ALA A 119 9.21 -13.97 -23.92
C ALA A 119 9.71 -14.29 -25.34
N SER A 120 9.07 -15.24 -26.00
CA SER A 120 9.44 -15.76 -27.33
C SER A 120 9.19 -14.77 -28.51
N VAL A 121 9.05 -13.47 -28.24
CA VAL A 121 8.68 -12.41 -29.18
C VAL A 121 9.93 -11.75 -29.79
N LYS A 122 10.76 -12.54 -30.50
CA LYS A 122 11.99 -12.03 -31.15
C LYS A 122 11.81 -11.42 -32.55
N LYS A 123 10.59 -11.18 -33.02
CA LYS A 123 10.38 -11.00 -34.47
C LYS A 123 10.34 -9.58 -35.03
N HIS A 124 10.18 -8.52 -34.24
CA HIS A 124 9.93 -7.19 -34.83
C HIS A 124 10.53 -5.96 -34.13
N CYS A 125 11.44 -6.09 -33.15
CA CYS A 125 12.03 -4.92 -32.49
C CYS A 125 13.55 -5.04 -32.36
N ALA A 126 14.26 -3.91 -32.49
CA ALA A 126 15.71 -3.86 -32.36
C ALA A 126 16.18 -4.23 -30.96
N LEU A 127 17.38 -4.80 -30.83
CA LEU A 127 17.89 -5.20 -29.52
C LEU A 127 18.53 -3.99 -28.82
N PHE A 128 18.38 -3.92 -27.50
CA PHE A 128 19.06 -2.91 -26.68
C PHE A 128 20.59 -2.89 -26.91
N SER A 129 21.19 -4.05 -27.17
CA SER A 129 22.63 -4.19 -27.44
C SER A 129 23.09 -3.43 -28.69
N ASP A 130 22.21 -3.29 -29.69
CA ASP A 130 22.56 -2.72 -30.99
C ASP A 130 22.75 -1.20 -30.88
N PHE A 131 22.02 -0.57 -29.96
CA PHE A 131 22.06 0.87 -29.71
C PHE A 131 22.79 1.25 -28.41
N GLN A 132 23.30 0.26 -27.67
CA GLN A 132 23.99 0.49 -26.40
C GLN A 132 25.11 1.55 -26.46
N PRO A 133 25.95 1.62 -27.52
CA PRO A 133 26.96 2.68 -27.63
C PRO A 133 26.33 4.09 -27.67
N CYS A 134 25.30 4.29 -28.49
CA CYS A 134 24.61 5.57 -28.61
C CYS A 134 23.93 5.96 -27.28
N ILE A 135 23.29 4.99 -26.61
CA ILE A 135 22.66 5.19 -25.29
C ILE A 135 23.72 5.58 -24.26
N ALA A 136 24.88 4.92 -24.25
CA ALA A 136 25.96 5.22 -23.33
C ALA A 136 26.51 6.64 -23.54
N THR A 137 26.70 7.07 -24.79
CA THR A 137 27.10 8.44 -25.12
C THR A 137 26.07 9.45 -24.60
N LEU A 138 24.78 9.25 -24.91
CA LEU A 138 23.70 10.12 -24.45
C LEU A 138 23.61 10.18 -22.93
N MET A 139 23.67 9.03 -22.25
CA MET A 139 23.66 8.96 -20.78
C MET A 139 24.88 9.63 -20.14
N ASN A 140 26.04 9.60 -20.80
CA ASN A 140 27.23 10.29 -20.33
C ASN A 140 27.07 11.82 -20.41
N ILE A 141 26.52 12.32 -21.51
CA ILE A 141 26.23 13.75 -21.72
C ILE A 141 25.16 14.23 -20.74
N ILE A 142 24.03 13.52 -20.65
CA ILE A 142 22.96 13.81 -19.68
C ILE A 142 23.51 13.75 -18.24
N GLY A 143 24.38 12.78 -17.97
CA GLY A 143 25.06 12.60 -16.68
C GLY A 143 25.85 13.83 -16.24
N ARG A 144 26.61 14.43 -17.15
CA ARG A 144 27.42 15.63 -16.89
C ARG A 144 26.57 16.91 -16.85
N GLN A 145 25.67 17.06 -17.82
CA GLN A 145 24.99 18.33 -18.11
C GLN A 145 23.65 18.49 -17.36
N CYS A 146 23.04 17.39 -16.91
CA CYS A 146 21.74 17.36 -16.22
C CYS A 146 21.81 16.63 -14.87
N PRO A 147 22.65 17.06 -13.90
CA PRO A 147 22.85 16.35 -12.64
C PRO A 147 21.57 16.21 -11.80
N ASP A 148 20.65 17.17 -11.88
CA ASP A 148 19.39 17.13 -11.13
C ASP A 148 18.39 16.10 -11.68
N LEU A 149 18.41 15.83 -12.99
CA LEU A 149 17.66 14.73 -13.59
C LEU A 149 18.19 13.38 -13.10
N VAL A 150 19.52 13.22 -13.04
CA VAL A 150 20.18 12.00 -12.56
C VAL A 150 19.89 11.77 -11.07
N LYS A 151 19.95 12.83 -10.24
CA LYS A 151 19.57 12.75 -8.82
C LYS A 151 18.13 12.27 -8.64
N ARG A 152 17.16 12.87 -9.36
CA ARG A 152 15.76 12.42 -9.34
C ARG A 152 15.64 10.95 -9.76
N ALA A 153 16.33 10.53 -10.81
CA ALA A 153 16.34 9.13 -11.23
C ALA A 153 16.91 8.17 -10.17
N HIS A 154 17.94 8.58 -9.41
CA HIS A 154 18.42 7.82 -8.25
C HIS A 154 17.39 7.76 -7.13
N GLU A 155 16.68 8.87 -6.86
CA GLU A 155 15.60 8.94 -5.87
C GLU A 155 14.46 8.00 -6.24
N ASP A 156 13.96 8.07 -7.47
CA ASP A 156 12.89 7.19 -8.00
C ASP A 156 13.28 5.71 -7.86
N ARG A 157 14.52 5.37 -8.24
CA ARG A 157 15.08 4.01 -8.07
C ARG A 157 15.12 3.58 -6.60
N ASN A 158 15.55 4.47 -5.70
CA ASN A 158 15.63 4.15 -4.27
C ASN A 158 14.24 3.99 -3.65
N GLN A 159 13.25 4.78 -4.09
CA GLN A 159 11.86 4.64 -3.69
C GLN A 159 11.29 3.30 -4.16
N LEU A 160 11.51 2.91 -5.43
CA LEU A 160 11.17 1.60 -5.96
C LEU A 160 11.77 0.45 -5.13
N LYS A 161 13.05 0.54 -4.78
CA LYS A 161 13.72 -0.45 -3.93
C LYS A 161 13.09 -0.52 -2.54
N THR A 162 12.79 0.62 -1.93
CA THR A 162 12.15 0.72 -0.61
C THR A 162 10.75 0.09 -0.63
N CYS A 163 9.98 0.35 -1.68
CA CYS A 163 8.68 -0.29 -1.89
C CYS A 163 8.83 -1.82 -2.02
N LEU A 164 9.80 -2.31 -2.80
CA LEU A 164 10.04 -3.75 -2.94
C LEU A 164 10.42 -4.43 -1.61
N GLU A 165 11.29 -3.80 -0.82
CA GLU A 165 11.66 -4.29 0.51
C GLU A 165 10.44 -4.31 1.46
N SER A 166 9.56 -3.31 1.38
CA SER A 166 8.33 -3.27 2.18
C SER A 166 7.30 -4.33 1.80
N LEU A 167 7.25 -4.72 0.51
CA LEU A 167 6.43 -5.82 0.01
C LEU A 167 6.92 -7.19 0.52
N GLY A 168 8.24 -7.34 0.73
CA GLY A 168 8.90 -8.58 1.15
C GLY A 168 8.47 -9.15 2.50
N CYS A 169 7.67 -8.41 3.28
CA CYS A 169 7.11 -8.86 4.56
C CYS A 169 5.59 -9.10 4.52
N HIS A 170 5.04 -9.57 3.39
CA HIS A 170 3.71 -10.19 3.17
C HIS A 170 2.63 -10.08 4.28
N GLY A 171 2.30 -8.88 4.76
CA GLY A 171 1.34 -8.71 5.86
C GLY A 171 1.76 -9.31 7.20
N LEU A 172 2.94 -9.92 7.33
CA LEU A 172 3.38 -10.67 8.51
C LEU A 172 4.25 -9.82 9.44
N VAL A 173 4.07 -9.99 10.75
CA VAL A 173 4.88 -9.37 11.80
C VAL A 173 5.42 -10.46 12.72
N ASN A 174 6.58 -10.21 13.29
CA ASN A 174 7.17 -11.12 14.27
C ASN A 174 6.32 -11.10 15.54
N CYS A 175 5.89 -12.28 15.95
CA CYS A 175 5.33 -12.57 17.26
C CYS A 175 6.22 -13.61 17.94
N SER A 176 6.04 -13.80 19.25
CA SER A 176 6.79 -14.79 20.03
C SER A 176 6.70 -16.20 19.41
N SER A 177 5.57 -16.59 18.84
CA SER A 177 5.37 -17.90 18.19
C SER A 177 5.77 -17.97 16.71
N GLY A 178 6.41 -16.93 16.16
CA GLY A 178 6.79 -16.83 14.74
C GLY A 178 6.10 -15.69 14.00
N LEU A 179 6.10 -15.76 12.67
CA LEU A 179 5.48 -14.76 11.80
C LEU A 179 3.95 -14.95 11.76
N ILE A 180 3.19 -13.95 12.19
CA ILE A 180 1.72 -13.93 12.14
C ILE A 180 1.24 -12.72 11.35
N ARG A 181 0.00 -12.72 10.86
CA ARG A 181 -0.54 -11.55 10.16
C ARG A 181 -0.65 -10.36 11.11
N MET A 182 -0.46 -9.16 10.58
CA MET A 182 -0.58 -7.90 11.32
C MET A 182 -1.92 -7.77 12.04
N THR A 183 -3.01 -8.13 11.35
CA THR A 183 -4.37 -8.14 11.91
C THR A 183 -4.46 -9.03 13.15
N ASP A 184 -3.87 -10.21 13.06
CA ASP A 184 -3.88 -11.21 14.14
C ASP A 184 -3.01 -10.75 15.31
N ALA A 185 -1.85 -10.13 15.03
CA ALA A 185 -0.98 -9.56 16.05
C ALA A 185 -1.63 -8.40 16.82
N VAL A 186 -2.28 -7.47 16.10
CA VAL A 186 -3.01 -6.35 16.71
C VAL A 186 -4.16 -6.87 17.56
N HIS A 187 -4.92 -7.84 17.05
CA HIS A 187 -6.04 -8.43 17.79
C HIS A 187 -5.58 -9.14 19.07
N LEU A 188 -4.51 -9.94 19.00
CA LEU A 188 -3.94 -10.64 20.17
C LEU A 188 -3.44 -9.65 21.23
N GLU A 189 -2.72 -8.61 20.82
CA GLU A 189 -2.18 -7.63 21.77
C GLU A 189 -3.29 -6.75 22.38
N LEU A 190 -4.35 -6.42 21.62
CA LEU A 190 -5.53 -5.74 22.15
C LEU A 190 -6.25 -6.58 23.19
N LEU A 191 -6.46 -7.88 22.93
CA LEU A 191 -7.09 -8.78 23.90
C LEU A 191 -6.27 -8.88 25.19
N LYS A 192 -4.94 -8.99 25.07
CA LYS A 192 -4.03 -8.98 26.22
C LYS A 192 -4.12 -7.66 26.98
N HIS A 193 -4.17 -6.53 26.28
CA HIS A 193 -4.30 -5.23 26.90
C HIS A 193 -5.64 -5.05 27.64
N VAL A 194 -6.74 -5.53 27.05
CA VAL A 194 -8.07 -5.56 27.69
C VAL A 194 -8.05 -6.41 28.96
N GLU A 195 -7.36 -7.55 28.95
CA GLU A 195 -7.26 -8.40 30.14
C GLU A 195 -6.45 -7.72 31.26
N ASN A 196 -5.32 -7.10 30.91
CA ASN A 196 -4.55 -6.30 31.86
C ASN A 196 -5.39 -5.17 32.45
N LEU A 197 -6.20 -4.48 31.63
CA LEU A 197 -7.13 -3.44 32.09
C LEU A 197 -8.15 -3.98 33.11
N LYS A 198 -8.68 -5.20 32.90
CA LYS A 198 -9.60 -5.83 33.88
C LYS A 198 -8.91 -6.14 35.21
N ILE A 199 -7.69 -6.68 35.17
CA ILE A 199 -6.89 -6.96 36.38
C ILE A 199 -6.65 -5.67 37.16
N ILE A 200 -6.29 -4.60 36.45
CA ILE A 200 -6.03 -3.28 37.03
C ILE A 200 -7.32 -2.67 37.61
N CYS A 201 -8.45 -2.83 36.94
CA CYS A 201 -9.74 -2.43 37.49
C CYS A 201 -10.10 -3.19 38.77
N ALA A 202 -9.72 -4.47 38.89
CA ALA A 202 -9.89 -5.24 40.13
C ALA A 202 -8.95 -4.72 41.24
N GLN A 203 -7.68 -4.45 40.94
CA GLN A 203 -6.73 -3.85 41.90
C GLN A 203 -7.20 -2.48 42.41
N ILE A 204 -7.73 -1.62 41.52
CA ILE A 204 -8.30 -0.33 41.90
C ILE A 204 -9.52 -0.52 42.82
N LYS A 205 -10.37 -1.52 42.57
CA LYS A 205 -11.51 -1.84 43.46
C LYS A 205 -11.05 -2.32 44.84
N GLU A 206 -9.97 -3.08 44.92
CA GLU A 206 -9.37 -3.49 46.21
C GLU A 206 -8.80 -2.30 46.98
N LEU A 207 -8.16 -1.35 46.27
CA LEU A 207 -7.68 -0.09 46.86
C LEU A 207 -8.83 0.82 47.34
N GLN A 208 -10.03 0.71 46.75
CA GLN A 208 -11.23 1.42 47.20
C GLN A 208 -11.87 0.79 48.45
N HIS A 209 -11.61 -0.49 48.72
CA HIS A 209 -12.24 -1.24 49.80
C HIS A 209 -11.42 -1.15 51.09
N ASP A 210 -11.44 0.02 51.75
CA ASP A 210 -11.15 0.07 53.18
C ASP A 210 -12.49 -0.15 53.95
N PRO A 211 -12.73 -1.34 54.54
CA PRO A 211 -14.03 -1.73 55.10
C PRO A 211 -14.43 -0.94 56.36
N LYS A 212 -13.73 0.15 56.71
CA LYS A 212 -14.00 0.99 57.88
C LYS A 212 -14.57 2.38 57.57
N SER A 213 -14.83 2.73 56.32
CA SER A 213 -15.35 4.06 55.96
C SER A 213 -16.82 4.02 55.51
N ASN A 214 -17.75 3.89 56.45
CA ASN A 214 -19.15 4.33 56.27
C ASN A 214 -19.21 5.88 56.32
N ALA A 215 -18.42 6.57 55.49
CA ALA A 215 -18.41 8.03 55.43
C ALA A 215 -19.40 8.51 54.34
N PRO A 216 -20.16 9.60 54.59
CA PRO A 216 -21.06 10.19 53.59
C PRO A 216 -20.28 10.74 52.39
N ASP A 217 -21.01 11.05 51.31
CA ASP A 217 -20.47 11.58 50.04
C ASP A 217 -19.37 12.66 50.24
N PRO A 218 -18.20 12.52 49.58
CA PRO A 218 -17.00 13.32 49.86
C PRO A 218 -17.11 14.81 49.48
N SER A 219 -18.21 15.24 48.88
CA SER A 219 -18.39 16.61 48.36
C SER A 219 -18.79 17.62 49.44
N CYS A 220 -19.47 17.22 50.52
CA CYS A 220 -19.94 18.14 51.56
C CYS A 220 -18.96 18.39 52.73
N GLU A 221 -17.98 17.51 52.96
CA GLU A 221 -16.98 17.62 54.05
C GLU A 221 -15.65 18.29 53.65
N SER A 222 -15.48 18.65 52.37
CA SER A 222 -14.18 18.96 51.77
C SER A 222 -13.39 20.05 52.51
N HIS A 223 -14.00 21.20 52.84
CA HIS A 223 -13.27 22.33 53.41
C HIS A 223 -12.88 22.12 54.89
N GLN A 224 -13.78 21.55 55.69
CA GLN A 224 -13.53 21.29 57.11
C GLN A 224 -12.53 20.14 57.29
N ARG A 225 -12.60 19.11 56.42
CA ARG A 225 -11.65 18.01 56.36
C ARG A 225 -10.26 18.45 55.91
N GLN A 226 -10.18 19.41 54.99
CA GLN A 226 -8.91 19.98 54.51
C GLN A 226 -8.20 20.77 55.61
N MET A 227 -8.95 21.51 56.44
CA MET A 227 -8.42 22.27 57.58
C MET A 227 -8.01 21.39 58.78
N SER A 228 -8.52 20.15 58.87
CA SER A 228 -8.21 19.20 59.96
C SER A 228 -7.30 18.04 59.54
N MET A 229 -6.72 18.09 58.34
CA MET A 229 -5.93 16.99 57.77
C MET A 229 -4.60 16.82 58.50
N ARG A 230 -4.30 15.59 58.94
CA ARG A 230 -3.05 15.27 59.64
C ARG A 230 -1.96 14.85 58.66
N LEU A 231 -0.70 15.11 59.01
CA LEU A 231 0.46 14.72 58.19
C LEU A 231 0.51 13.20 57.89
N SER A 232 0.08 12.36 58.83
CA SER A 232 -0.04 10.91 58.61
C SER A 232 -1.01 10.54 57.48
N GLN A 233 -2.12 11.27 57.36
CA GLN A 233 -3.11 11.08 56.29
C GLN A 233 -2.58 11.55 54.93
N VAL A 234 -1.67 12.53 54.92
CA VAL A 234 -0.96 12.96 53.70
C VAL A 234 0.01 11.88 53.23
N PHE A 235 0.75 11.25 54.15
CA PHE A 235 1.62 10.11 53.80
C PHE A 235 0.84 8.90 53.26
N GLU A 236 -0.31 8.57 53.85
CA GLU A 236 -1.19 7.51 53.33
C GLU A 236 -1.74 7.85 51.94
N ARG A 237 -2.17 9.11 51.71
CA ARG A 237 -2.59 9.58 50.37
C ARG A 237 -1.46 9.53 49.36
N LEU A 238 -0.25 9.94 49.73
CA LEU A 238 0.92 9.90 48.85
C LEU A 238 1.20 8.46 48.41
N LYS A 239 1.24 7.53 49.37
CA LYS A 239 1.46 6.10 49.09
C LYS A 239 0.40 5.52 48.15
N LEU A 240 -0.87 5.84 48.37
CA LEU A 240 -1.97 5.41 47.51
C LEU A 240 -1.84 6.00 46.10
N ASN A 241 -1.53 7.30 45.99
CA ASN A 241 -1.37 7.98 44.71
C ASN A 241 -0.15 7.47 43.92
N GLU A 242 0.98 7.20 44.57
CA GLU A 242 2.15 6.59 43.94
C GLU A 242 1.83 5.19 43.41
N THR A 243 1.08 4.39 44.18
CA THR A 243 0.64 3.06 43.75
C THR A 243 -0.29 3.16 42.53
N LEU A 244 -1.25 4.09 42.55
CA LEU A 244 -2.13 4.34 41.41
C LEU A 244 -1.37 4.85 40.19
N GLN A 245 -0.38 5.71 40.38
CA GLN A 245 0.45 6.22 39.29
C GLN A 245 1.19 5.08 38.58
N CYS A 246 1.87 4.19 39.32
CA CYS A 246 2.58 3.05 38.73
C CYS A 246 1.64 2.15 37.92
N VAL A 247 0.46 1.83 38.48
CA VAL A 247 -0.55 1.00 37.82
C VAL A 247 -1.06 1.65 36.53
N LEU A 248 -1.31 2.96 36.54
CA LEU A 248 -1.75 3.70 35.35
C LEU A 248 -0.65 3.81 34.29
N GLU A 249 0.60 4.03 34.69
CA GLU A 249 1.74 4.10 33.77
C GLU A 249 1.95 2.78 33.01
N GLU A 250 1.89 1.63 33.71
CA GLU A 250 1.96 0.29 33.08
C GLU A 250 0.78 0.03 32.12
N THR A 251 -0.38 0.60 32.42
CA THR A 251 -1.58 0.48 31.57
C THR A 251 -1.42 1.27 30.27
N PHE A 252 -1.09 2.56 30.37
CA PHE A 252 -1.13 3.46 29.22
C PHE A 252 0.06 3.31 28.28
N GLN A 253 1.14 2.64 28.70
CA GLN A 253 2.36 2.46 27.91
C GLN A 253 2.48 1.06 27.30
N ASN A 254 1.46 0.57 26.58
CA ASN A 254 1.60 -0.68 25.81
C ASN A 254 2.56 -0.48 24.61
N GLN A 255 3.83 -0.81 24.83
CA GLN A 255 4.91 -0.69 23.85
C GLN A 255 4.69 -1.56 22.60
N HIS A 256 4.03 -2.71 22.75
CA HIS A 256 3.76 -3.64 21.65
C HIS A 256 2.70 -3.09 20.69
N LEU A 257 1.58 -2.56 21.22
CA LEU A 257 0.58 -1.86 20.39
C LEU A 257 1.18 -0.64 19.70
N GLY A 258 2.04 0.12 20.40
CA GLY A 258 2.77 1.24 19.82
C GLY A 258 3.69 0.81 18.66
N SER A 259 4.37 -0.32 18.80
CA SER A 259 5.21 -0.91 17.74
C SER A 259 4.38 -1.36 16.53
N LEU A 260 3.28 -2.08 16.76
CA LEU A 260 2.37 -2.52 15.69
C LEU A 260 1.78 -1.33 14.92
N LEU A 261 1.36 -0.28 15.63
CA LEU A 261 0.88 0.96 15.00
C LEU A 261 1.96 1.62 14.14
N ARG A 262 3.22 1.65 14.59
CA ARG A 262 4.35 2.18 13.82
C ARG A 262 4.57 1.38 12.53
N ILE A 263 4.51 0.05 12.61
CA ILE A 263 4.65 -0.82 11.44
C ILE A 263 3.47 -0.62 10.47
N CYS A 264 2.22 -0.55 10.97
CA CYS A 264 1.04 -0.26 10.16
C CYS A 264 1.18 1.08 9.42
N ARG A 265 1.57 2.15 10.12
CA ARG A 265 1.80 3.46 9.50
C ARG A 265 2.86 3.41 8.41
N LYS A 266 3.96 2.69 8.65
CA LYS A 266 5.02 2.50 7.65
C LYS A 266 4.50 1.78 6.40
N ARG A 267 3.73 0.69 6.57
CA ARG A 267 3.12 -0.06 5.45
C ARG A 267 2.16 0.80 4.64
N VAL A 268 1.24 1.49 5.31
CA VAL A 268 0.31 2.42 4.64
C VAL A 268 1.06 3.49 3.86
N GLY A 269 2.15 4.04 4.41
CA GLY A 269 2.99 5.00 3.71
C GLY A 269 3.66 4.39 2.47
N SER A 270 4.22 3.19 2.58
CA SER A 270 4.83 2.45 1.47
C SER A 270 3.84 2.13 0.36
N ASP A 271 2.62 1.69 0.70
CA ASP A 271 1.59 1.33 -0.27
C ASP A 271 1.05 2.58 -1.00
N LYS A 272 0.84 3.68 -0.28
CA LYS A 272 0.48 4.98 -0.88
C LYS A 272 1.56 5.48 -1.84
N LEU A 273 2.83 5.38 -1.45
CA LEU A 273 3.96 5.73 -2.30
C LEU A 273 3.98 4.87 -3.58
N LEU A 274 3.75 3.57 -3.44
CA LEU A 274 3.74 2.63 -4.55
C LEU A 274 2.62 2.93 -5.56
N ILE A 275 1.41 3.21 -5.08
CA ILE A 275 0.29 3.65 -5.93
C ILE A 275 0.62 4.99 -6.60
N GLY A 276 1.23 5.93 -5.87
CA GLY A 276 1.67 7.21 -6.41
C GLY A 276 2.69 7.05 -7.55
N LEU A 277 3.70 6.20 -7.34
CA LEU A 277 4.71 5.86 -8.35
C LEU A 277 4.08 5.17 -9.56
N PHE A 278 3.18 4.22 -9.35
CA PHE A 278 2.45 3.57 -10.44
C PHE A 278 1.72 4.57 -11.32
N ASN A 279 0.94 5.46 -10.71
CA ASN A 279 0.21 6.51 -11.43
C ASN A 279 1.15 7.51 -12.11
N ALA A 280 2.31 7.80 -11.51
CA ALA A 280 3.32 8.65 -12.11
C ALA A 280 3.93 8.00 -13.35
N PHE A 281 4.28 6.71 -13.31
CA PHE A 281 4.73 5.97 -14.48
C PHE A 281 3.65 5.93 -15.55
N ALA A 282 2.42 5.54 -15.21
CA ALA A 282 1.32 5.50 -16.18
C ALA A 282 1.08 6.84 -16.89
N ARG A 283 1.20 7.97 -16.18
CA ARG A 283 1.11 9.32 -16.79
C ARG A 283 2.34 9.74 -17.58
N ALA A 284 3.53 9.29 -17.16
CA ALA A 284 4.79 9.57 -17.84
C ALA A 284 5.09 8.56 -18.96
N ALA A 285 4.14 7.67 -19.29
CA ALA A 285 4.29 6.75 -20.40
C ALA A 285 4.29 7.53 -21.72
N PRO A 286 5.30 7.34 -22.60
CA PRO A 286 5.28 7.91 -23.93
C PRO A 286 4.12 7.34 -24.76
N GLU A 287 3.66 8.06 -25.79
CA GLU A 287 2.46 7.70 -26.57
C GLU A 287 2.48 6.27 -27.14
N ASP A 288 3.67 5.77 -27.50
CA ASP A 288 3.84 4.41 -28.04
C ASP A 288 3.85 3.31 -26.98
N PHE A 289 4.00 3.67 -25.70
CA PHE A 289 4.08 2.74 -24.58
C PHE A 289 2.85 2.83 -23.67
N ALA A 290 2.31 1.69 -23.30
CA ALA A 290 1.26 1.63 -22.29
C ALA A 290 1.46 0.43 -21.37
N LEU A 291 0.97 0.55 -20.13
CA LEU A 291 0.84 -0.62 -19.26
C LEU A 291 -0.38 -1.41 -19.72
N GLN A 292 -0.16 -2.65 -20.14
CA GLN A 292 -1.21 -3.47 -20.76
C GLN A 292 -2.24 -3.97 -19.73
N GLN A 293 -1.86 -4.02 -18.44
CA GLN A 293 -2.66 -4.58 -17.36
C GLN A 293 -3.09 -3.46 -16.40
N MET A 294 -4.41 -3.40 -16.14
CA MET A 294 -4.99 -2.53 -15.12
C MET A 294 -4.63 -2.97 -13.69
N ASP A 295 -4.37 -4.27 -13.49
CA ASP A 295 -3.88 -4.86 -12.23
C ASP A 295 -2.60 -5.68 -12.48
N PRO A 296 -1.45 -5.01 -12.67
CA PRO A 296 -0.21 -5.70 -12.94
C PRO A 296 0.38 -6.32 -11.68
N ILE A 297 1.19 -7.37 -11.86
CA ILE A 297 2.02 -7.88 -10.76
C ILE A 297 3.01 -6.79 -10.37
N VAL A 298 2.70 -6.06 -9.29
CA VAL A 298 3.42 -4.85 -8.90
C VAL A 298 4.91 -5.12 -8.63
N ALA A 299 5.24 -6.30 -8.11
CA ALA A 299 6.62 -6.71 -7.93
C ALA A 299 7.39 -6.83 -9.27
N GLN A 300 6.73 -7.32 -10.34
CA GLN A 300 7.34 -7.38 -11.67
C GLN A 300 7.55 -5.98 -12.23
N LEU A 301 6.56 -5.10 -12.08
CA LEU A 301 6.69 -3.69 -12.48
C LEU A 301 7.88 -3.01 -11.80
N ILE A 302 7.97 -3.12 -10.46
CA ILE A 302 9.06 -2.53 -9.70
C ILE A 302 10.41 -3.08 -10.18
N VAL A 303 10.54 -4.40 -10.35
CA VAL A 303 11.79 -5.03 -10.77
C VAL A 303 12.20 -4.57 -12.17
N VAL A 304 11.26 -4.55 -13.12
CA VAL A 304 11.51 -4.13 -14.51
C VAL A 304 12.01 -2.69 -14.54
N PHE A 305 11.29 -1.73 -13.96
CA PHE A 305 11.70 -0.33 -13.96
C PHE A 305 12.97 -0.10 -13.15
N ASN A 306 13.12 -0.75 -11.98
CA ASN A 306 14.35 -0.66 -11.19
C ASN A 306 15.57 -1.18 -11.97
N ASN A 307 15.43 -2.26 -12.75
CA ASN A 307 16.50 -2.75 -13.62
C ASN A 307 16.82 -1.76 -14.75
N SER A 308 15.80 -1.14 -15.36
CA SER A 308 16.01 -0.09 -16.38
C SER A 308 16.77 1.11 -15.84
N TYR A 309 16.33 1.65 -14.69
CA TYR A 309 17.06 2.72 -14.01
C TYR A 309 18.49 2.31 -13.67
N ASN A 310 18.70 1.09 -13.16
CA ASN A 310 20.05 0.59 -12.88
C ASN A 310 20.93 0.57 -14.12
N LYS A 311 20.42 0.06 -15.25
CA LYS A 311 21.17 -0.11 -16.49
C LYS A 311 21.57 1.23 -17.10
N LEU A 312 20.67 2.21 -17.12
CA LEU A 312 20.94 3.55 -17.63
C LEU A 312 21.88 4.33 -16.70
N LEU A 313 21.65 4.29 -15.38
CA LEU A 313 22.48 5.01 -14.40
C LEU A 313 23.91 4.45 -14.29
N GLN A 314 24.11 3.17 -14.60
CA GLN A 314 25.46 2.58 -14.72
C GLN A 314 26.26 3.15 -15.90
N MET A 315 25.60 3.75 -16.89
CA MET A 315 26.25 4.39 -18.04
C MET A 315 26.56 5.87 -17.80
N CYS A 316 26.13 6.44 -16.66
CA CYS A 316 26.49 7.80 -16.24
C CYS A 316 27.93 7.85 -15.67
N PRO A 317 28.64 8.98 -15.78
CA PRO A 317 30.00 9.14 -15.28
C PRO A 317 30.11 8.96 -13.74
N ASP A 318 31.24 8.40 -13.31
CA ASP A 318 31.48 7.96 -11.92
C ASP A 318 31.44 9.09 -10.88
N ASP A 319 31.75 10.33 -11.26
CA ASP A 319 31.71 11.49 -10.35
C ASP A 319 30.30 11.77 -9.79
N VAL A 320 29.26 11.34 -10.51
CA VAL A 320 27.86 11.41 -10.05
C VAL A 320 27.45 10.15 -9.28
N ASN A 321 28.08 9.00 -9.59
CA ASN A 321 27.87 7.73 -8.88
C ASN A 321 28.64 7.63 -7.56
N ALA A 322 29.61 8.51 -7.28
CA ALA A 322 30.42 8.56 -6.06
C ALA A 322 29.62 8.79 -4.76
N THR A 323 28.33 9.15 -4.85
CA THR A 323 27.42 9.12 -3.69
C THR A 323 27.09 7.69 -3.21
N ARG A 324 27.55 6.63 -3.91
CA ARG A 324 27.26 5.21 -3.62
C ARG A 324 28.24 4.48 -2.70
N LEU A 325 29.33 5.06 -2.21
CA LEU A 325 30.34 4.31 -1.44
C LEU A 325 30.54 4.83 -0.01
N SER A 326 29.52 4.66 0.83
CA SER A 326 29.70 4.51 2.28
C SER A 326 28.77 3.44 2.84
N SER A 327 28.79 2.24 2.24
CA SER A 327 28.24 1.03 2.84
C SER A 327 28.56 -0.19 1.98
N GLY A 328 29.36 -1.12 2.52
CA GLY A 328 29.25 -2.54 2.15
C GLY A 328 30.44 -3.15 1.40
N SER A 329 31.42 -3.58 2.19
CA SER A 329 32.19 -4.84 2.05
C SER A 329 33.16 -5.03 0.87
N SER A 330 34.39 -5.36 1.24
CA SER A 330 35.20 -6.32 0.49
C SER A 330 35.88 -7.27 1.48
N THR A 331 35.35 -8.48 1.52
CA THR A 331 36.04 -9.67 2.01
C THR A 331 36.95 -10.17 0.90
N SER A 332 38.26 -10.24 1.13
CA SER A 332 39.10 -11.16 0.37
C SER A 332 40.19 -11.74 1.25
N SER A 333 40.21 -13.07 1.22
CA SER A 333 40.98 -14.05 1.93
C SER A 333 42.51 -13.92 1.78
N VAL A 334 43.17 -14.32 2.85
CA VAL A 334 44.61 -14.49 3.05
C VAL A 334 45.20 -15.53 2.09
N SER A 335 46.41 -15.28 1.60
CA SER A 335 47.39 -16.32 1.24
C SER A 335 48.81 -15.83 1.50
N GLN A 336 49.58 -16.68 2.18
CA GLN A 336 50.92 -16.45 2.72
C GLN A 336 52.01 -16.43 1.63
N GLY A 337 53.12 -15.75 1.93
CA GLY A 337 54.43 -15.98 1.28
C GLY A 337 55.45 -14.88 1.56
N MET A 338 56.37 -15.11 2.49
CA MET A 338 57.70 -14.47 2.54
C MET A 338 58.70 -15.43 1.88
N PRO A 339 59.66 -14.95 1.07
CA PRO A 339 60.99 -14.55 1.58
C PRO A 339 61.56 -13.30 0.87
N SER A 340 62.24 -12.36 1.56
CA SER A 340 63.65 -12.30 1.99
C SER A 340 64.72 -11.99 0.90
N LEU A 341 65.55 -10.98 1.25
CA LEU A 341 66.94 -10.65 0.85
C LEU A 341 67.24 -9.57 -0.22
N ASN A 342 67.98 -8.55 0.29
CA ASN A 342 69.08 -7.76 -0.32
C ASN A 342 68.75 -6.84 -1.51
N GLU A 343 69.22 -5.59 -1.61
CA GLU A 343 70.55 -5.07 -1.31
C GLU A 343 70.58 -3.51 -1.38
N LYS A 344 71.54 -2.90 -0.66
CA LYS A 344 72.26 -1.62 -0.95
C LYS A 344 71.62 -0.24 -0.65
N PHE A 345 72.04 0.28 0.51
CA PHE A 345 72.60 1.63 0.77
C PHE A 345 72.55 2.68 -0.35
N SER A 346 72.02 3.88 -0.04
CA SER A 346 72.85 5.10 0.01
C SER A 346 72.13 6.25 0.71
N VAL A 347 72.88 6.95 1.57
CA VAL A 347 72.44 8.02 2.47
C VAL A 347 72.26 9.33 1.70
N ARG A 348 71.07 9.95 1.80
CA ARG A 348 70.89 11.37 1.45
C ARG A 348 69.75 12.07 2.21
N SER A 349 69.58 11.82 3.51
CA SER A 349 68.40 12.28 4.25
C SER A 349 68.70 13.36 5.29
N SER A 350 68.70 14.63 4.87
CA SER A 350 68.58 15.76 5.82
C SER A 350 67.55 16.81 5.38
N SER A 351 67.38 17.02 4.07
CA SER A 351 66.30 17.84 3.51
C SER A 351 65.03 17.04 3.24
N GLU A 352 65.15 15.80 2.75
CA GLU A 352 64.02 14.87 2.57
C GLU A 352 63.33 14.50 3.87
N ASN A 353 64.07 14.44 4.99
CA ASN A 353 63.50 14.17 6.30
C ASN A 353 62.54 15.27 6.77
N SER A 354 62.74 16.54 6.40
CA SER A 354 61.82 17.62 6.80
C SER A 354 60.50 17.57 6.01
N ILE A 355 60.58 17.30 4.70
CA ILE A 355 59.42 17.16 3.81
C ILE A 355 58.67 15.86 4.14
N GLN A 356 59.39 14.78 4.44
CA GLN A 356 58.78 13.57 4.98
C GLN A 356 58.14 13.82 6.35
N PHE A 357 58.75 14.60 7.24
CA PHE A 357 58.21 14.86 8.56
C PHE A 357 56.93 15.72 8.50
N ASP A 358 56.85 16.68 7.60
CA ASP A 358 55.66 17.49 7.38
C ASP A 358 54.55 16.69 6.67
N SER A 359 54.91 15.86 5.68
CA SER A 359 54.00 14.89 5.06
C SER A 359 53.46 13.89 6.09
N LEU A 360 54.32 13.32 6.93
CA LEU A 360 53.96 12.43 8.04
C LEU A 360 53.09 13.14 9.07
N LYS A 361 53.33 14.42 9.39
CA LYS A 361 52.45 15.21 10.26
C LYS A 361 51.07 15.38 9.65
N GLN A 362 51.00 15.64 8.36
CA GLN A 362 49.74 15.81 7.64
C GLN A 362 48.98 14.48 7.56
N GLU A 363 49.67 13.37 7.29
CA GLU A 363 49.16 12.00 7.34
C GLU A 363 48.66 11.65 8.75
N ILE A 364 49.42 11.93 9.80
CA ILE A 364 49.02 11.73 11.20
C ILE A 364 47.79 12.57 11.53
N SER A 365 47.69 13.79 11.02
CA SER A 365 46.51 14.66 11.25
C SER A 365 45.26 14.11 10.55
N LYS A 366 45.42 13.57 9.35
CA LYS A 366 44.36 12.92 8.56
C LYS A 366 43.91 11.63 9.23
N LEU A 367 44.85 10.76 9.60
CA LEU A 367 44.59 9.52 10.33
C LEU A 367 43.94 9.79 11.71
N ARG A 368 44.33 10.86 12.42
CA ARG A 368 43.66 11.26 13.68
C ARG A 368 42.23 11.77 13.46
N LYS A 369 41.93 12.35 12.31
CA LYS A 369 40.57 12.79 11.94
C LYS A 369 39.72 11.58 11.54
N GLU A 370 40.26 10.69 10.72
CA GLU A 370 39.62 9.42 10.35
C GLU A 370 39.38 8.53 11.56
N LEU A 371 40.35 8.43 12.48
CA LEU A 371 40.20 7.67 13.73
C LEU A 371 39.13 8.27 14.65
N ARG A 372 38.97 9.61 14.69
CA ARG A 372 37.86 10.25 15.40
C ARG A 372 36.50 9.92 14.77
N ILE A 373 36.41 9.96 13.45
CA ILE A 373 35.19 9.63 12.72
C ILE A 373 34.86 8.15 12.92
N ALA A 374 35.84 7.25 12.77
CA ALA A 374 35.68 5.82 12.99
C ALA A 374 35.27 5.51 14.44
N ASN A 375 35.87 6.17 15.45
CA ASN A 375 35.46 5.99 16.83
C ASN A 375 34.03 6.50 17.08
N TYR A 376 33.65 7.63 16.50
CA TYR A 376 32.27 8.12 16.57
C TYR A 376 31.27 7.14 15.94
N THR A 377 31.60 6.58 14.79
CA THR A 377 30.80 5.54 14.11
C THR A 377 30.75 4.25 14.92
N ILE A 378 31.86 3.82 15.54
CA ILE A 378 31.90 2.64 16.41
C ILE A 378 31.04 2.86 17.66
N THR A 379 31.05 4.05 18.25
CA THR A 379 30.18 4.37 19.39
C THR A 379 28.71 4.34 18.98
N GLN A 380 28.33 4.93 17.84
CA GLN A 380 26.96 4.83 17.32
C GLN A 380 26.54 3.40 16.98
N LEU A 381 27.46 2.59 16.44
CA LEU A 381 27.18 1.18 16.14
C LEU A 381 27.08 0.32 17.40
N ARG A 382 27.82 0.66 18.47
CA ARG A 382 27.72 0.00 19.77
C ARG A 382 26.41 0.35 20.48
N GLU A 383 26.02 1.62 20.51
CA GLU A 383 24.72 2.08 21.02
C GLU A 383 23.57 1.40 20.26
N LYS A 384 23.65 1.32 18.93
CA LYS A 384 22.67 0.62 18.09
C LYS A 384 22.67 -0.90 18.30
N SER A 385 23.82 -1.50 18.60
CA SER A 385 23.92 -2.94 18.91
C SER A 385 23.41 -3.30 20.31
N GLU A 386 23.58 -2.39 21.28
CA GLU A 386 23.02 -2.51 22.64
C GLU A 386 21.49 -2.34 22.64
N GLU A 387 20.95 -1.48 21.77
CA GLU A 387 19.51 -1.40 21.50
C GLU A 387 18.98 -2.68 20.83
N GLU A 388 19.74 -3.30 19.92
CA GLU A 388 19.34 -4.54 19.23
C GLU A 388 19.46 -5.81 20.10
N THR A 389 20.35 -5.86 21.09
CA THR A 389 20.45 -6.99 22.04
C THR A 389 19.35 -6.98 23.09
N ILE A 390 18.93 -5.81 23.58
CA ILE A 390 17.78 -5.69 24.50
C ILE A 390 16.46 -6.14 23.82
N ILE A 391 16.34 -5.97 22.49
CA ILE A 391 15.16 -6.38 21.71
C ILE A 391 15.13 -7.89 21.46
N LYS A 392 16.29 -8.58 21.41
CA LYS A 392 16.36 -10.03 21.14
C LYS A 392 16.15 -10.93 22.36
N GLU A 393 16.32 -10.43 23.58
CA GLU A 393 16.12 -11.22 24.80
C GLU A 393 14.68 -11.22 25.35
N SER A 394 13.73 -10.49 24.75
CA SER A 394 12.32 -10.48 25.19
C SER A 394 11.37 -11.41 24.41
N SER A 395 11.88 -12.17 23.44
CA SER A 395 11.07 -13.14 22.70
C SER A 395 11.00 -14.48 23.42
N LEU A 396 9.89 -14.70 24.15
CA LEU A 396 9.18 -15.95 24.45
C LEU A 396 8.91 -16.19 25.96
N PRO A 397 7.66 -16.02 26.43
CA PRO A 397 7.12 -16.91 27.45
C PRO A 397 6.56 -18.16 26.76
N ILE A 398 6.92 -19.32 27.30
CA ILE A 398 6.33 -20.62 26.98
C ILE A 398 4.86 -20.62 27.47
N PRO A 399 3.88 -21.16 26.71
CA PRO A 399 2.48 -21.16 27.13
C PRO A 399 2.21 -22.18 28.24
N ASP A 400 1.46 -21.78 29.27
CA ASP A 400 1.36 -22.52 30.53
C ASP A 400 0.04 -23.28 30.78
N TYR A 401 -0.93 -23.40 29.85
CA TYR A 401 -2.03 -24.38 30.06
C TYR A 401 -2.94 -24.66 28.84
N PRO A 402 -3.62 -25.84 28.81
CA PRO A 402 -4.33 -26.40 27.65
C PRO A 402 -5.74 -25.86 27.35
N ASP A 403 -6.30 -24.98 28.18
CA ASP A 403 -7.73 -24.57 28.11
C ASP A 403 -8.01 -23.19 27.46
N ALA A 404 -7.04 -22.60 26.77
CA ALA A 404 -7.17 -21.26 26.15
C ALA A 404 -8.27 -21.14 25.05
N THR A 405 -8.87 -22.25 24.61
CA THR A 405 -9.82 -22.30 23.51
C THR A 405 -11.21 -21.73 23.87
N ALA A 406 -11.54 -21.59 25.16
CA ALA A 406 -12.84 -21.06 25.60
C ALA A 406 -12.92 -19.52 25.72
N TYR A 407 -11.78 -18.82 25.64
CA TYR A 407 -11.65 -17.40 26.01
C TYR A 407 -11.92 -16.39 24.87
N TYR A 408 -12.02 -16.82 23.61
CA TYR A 408 -12.00 -15.98 22.40
C TYR A 408 -13.36 -15.46 21.86
N LYS A 409 -14.48 -15.57 22.60
CA LYS A 409 -15.76 -15.00 22.14
C LYS A 409 -15.86 -13.53 22.54
N SER A 410 -15.63 -12.62 21.59
CA SER A 410 -15.94 -11.19 21.69
C SER A 410 -17.45 -10.96 21.91
N SER A 411 -17.80 -9.91 22.66
CA SER A 411 -19.20 -9.57 22.99
C SER A 411 -19.95 -9.05 21.75
N THR A 412 -21.14 -9.58 21.49
CA THR A 412 -21.96 -9.30 20.29
C THR A 412 -22.45 -7.85 20.15
N LYS A 413 -22.50 -7.08 21.24
CA LYS A 413 -22.94 -5.68 21.21
C LYS A 413 -22.00 -4.73 20.46
N ASP A 414 -20.69 -5.00 20.48
CA ASP A 414 -19.69 -4.14 19.82
C ASP A 414 -19.70 -4.35 18.30
N GLN A 415 -19.96 -5.58 17.85
CA GLN A 415 -20.08 -5.93 16.43
C GLN A 415 -21.28 -5.26 15.76
N LEU A 416 -22.43 -5.19 16.45
CA LEU A 416 -23.62 -4.52 15.91
C LEU A 416 -23.40 -3.02 15.70
N SER A 417 -22.76 -2.34 16.66
CA SER A 417 -22.45 -0.90 16.56
C SER A 417 -21.54 -0.58 15.38
N GLN A 418 -20.52 -1.42 15.16
CA GLN A 418 -19.60 -1.30 14.03
C GLN A 418 -20.31 -1.56 12.69
N LEU A 419 -21.23 -2.52 12.63
CA LEU A 419 -22.02 -2.81 11.43
C LEU A 419 -22.93 -1.63 11.06
N VAL A 420 -23.66 -1.07 12.03
CA VAL A 420 -24.54 0.09 11.81
C VAL A 420 -23.73 1.31 11.32
N THR A 421 -22.54 1.53 11.89
CA THR A 421 -21.66 2.63 11.47
C THR A 421 -21.21 2.45 10.02
N ARG A 422 -20.70 1.26 9.64
CA ARG A 422 -20.28 0.98 8.27
C ARG A 422 -21.44 1.07 7.26
N PHE A 423 -22.66 0.73 7.67
CA PHE A 423 -23.84 0.87 6.83
C PHE A 423 -24.16 2.35 6.53
N GLY A 424 -23.98 3.24 7.52
CA GLY A 424 -24.09 4.69 7.31
C GLY A 424 -22.96 5.25 6.44
N GLU A 425 -21.72 4.77 6.59
CA GLU A 425 -20.60 5.16 5.72
C GLU A 425 -20.82 4.76 4.26
N LEU A 426 -21.49 3.64 4.02
CA LEU A 426 -21.82 3.17 2.67
C LEU A 426 -22.77 4.15 1.95
N PHE A 427 -23.72 4.75 2.68
CA PHE A 427 -24.58 5.81 2.14
C PHE A 427 -23.80 7.06 1.74
N ILE A 428 -22.82 7.47 2.55
CA ILE A 428 -21.97 8.63 2.26
C ILE A 428 -21.15 8.38 0.99
N PHE A 429 -20.62 7.16 0.84
CA PHE A 429 -19.91 6.76 -0.38
C PHE A 429 -20.83 6.79 -1.60
N ALA A 430 -22.06 6.28 -1.48
CA ALA A 430 -23.06 6.31 -2.56
C ALA A 430 -23.45 7.75 -2.96
N SER A 431 -23.58 8.64 -1.98
CA SER A 431 -24.04 10.01 -2.22
C SER A 431 -22.98 10.95 -2.79
N ASN A 432 -21.70 10.62 -2.61
CA ASN A 432 -20.57 11.46 -3.05
C ASN A 432 -19.80 10.77 -4.17
N GLU A 433 -18.98 9.78 -3.83
CA GLU A 433 -17.99 9.18 -4.74
C GLU A 433 -18.66 8.45 -5.92
N LEU A 434 -19.72 7.68 -5.64
CA LEU A 434 -20.48 7.01 -6.69
C LEU A 434 -21.17 8.05 -7.59
N ARG A 435 -21.86 9.03 -7.00
CA ARG A 435 -22.58 10.05 -7.74
C ARG A 435 -21.68 10.85 -8.68
N ASP A 436 -20.53 11.31 -8.20
CA ASP A 436 -19.52 12.01 -9.01
C ASP A 436 -19.03 11.18 -10.21
N SER A 437 -18.98 9.85 -10.05
CA SER A 437 -18.58 8.95 -11.12
C SER A 437 -19.73 8.63 -12.09
N LEU A 438 -20.97 8.56 -11.61
CA LEU A 438 -22.15 8.37 -12.47
C LEU A 438 -22.41 9.60 -13.33
N ASP A 439 -22.09 10.80 -12.85
CA ASP A 439 -22.23 12.05 -13.61
C ASP A 439 -21.31 12.11 -14.84
N THR A 440 -20.24 11.30 -14.87
CA THR A 440 -19.38 11.18 -16.05
C THR A 440 -19.94 10.27 -17.15
N LEU A 441 -21.03 9.54 -16.86
CA LEU A 441 -21.69 8.67 -17.83
C LEU A 441 -22.74 9.47 -18.61
N PRO A 442 -22.74 9.43 -19.96
CA PRO A 442 -23.62 10.25 -20.78
C PRO A 442 -25.12 9.96 -20.60
N GLU A 443 -25.46 8.82 -19.98
CA GLU A 443 -26.83 8.39 -19.70
C GLU A 443 -27.37 8.92 -18.36
N MET A 444 -26.47 9.37 -17.47
CA MET A 444 -26.80 9.84 -16.12
C MET A 444 -26.29 11.26 -15.83
N GLU A 445 -25.64 11.91 -16.80
CA GLU A 445 -25.13 13.28 -16.71
C GLU A 445 -26.26 14.28 -16.40
N GLY A 446 -26.17 14.96 -15.25
CA GLY A 446 -27.13 15.98 -14.83
C GLY A 446 -28.45 15.50 -14.25
N GLU A 447 -28.66 14.18 -14.09
CA GLU A 447 -29.88 13.59 -13.51
C GLU A 447 -29.65 13.14 -12.05
N ASP A 448 -29.52 14.11 -11.13
CA ASP A 448 -29.23 13.90 -9.70
C ASP A 448 -30.20 12.89 -9.01
N ASP A 449 -31.48 12.92 -9.37
CA ASP A 449 -32.50 12.03 -8.80
C ASP A 449 -32.31 10.58 -9.24
N LEU A 450 -31.97 10.36 -10.53
CA LEU A 450 -31.68 9.03 -11.06
C LEU A 450 -30.41 8.44 -10.45
N GLN A 451 -29.37 9.25 -10.26
CA GLN A 451 -28.12 8.81 -9.63
C GLN A 451 -28.32 8.39 -8.17
N ALA A 452 -29.16 9.12 -7.42
CA ALA A 452 -29.49 8.78 -6.04
C ALA A 452 -30.32 7.49 -5.95
N ILE A 453 -31.29 7.30 -6.85
CA ILE A 453 -32.11 6.08 -6.96
C ILE A 453 -31.24 4.88 -7.38
N PHE A 454 -30.29 5.08 -8.29
CA PHE A 454 -29.39 4.01 -8.73
C PHE A 454 -28.59 3.39 -7.57
N GLY A 455 -28.07 4.24 -6.66
CA GLY A 455 -27.35 3.77 -5.47
C GLY A 455 -28.24 2.92 -4.55
N HIS A 456 -29.49 3.34 -4.35
CA HIS A 456 -30.49 2.57 -3.61
C HIS A 456 -30.78 1.23 -4.29
N ASP A 457 -31.15 1.24 -5.57
CA ASP A 457 -31.58 0.05 -6.28
C ASP A 457 -30.45 -0.98 -6.39
N THR A 458 -29.22 -0.52 -6.62
CA THR A 458 -28.03 -1.37 -6.61
C THR A 458 -27.84 -2.06 -5.26
N LEU A 459 -28.02 -1.34 -4.14
CA LEU A 459 -27.94 -1.95 -2.81
C LEU A 459 -29.03 -3.01 -2.60
N ILE A 460 -30.28 -2.71 -2.97
CA ILE A 460 -31.41 -3.64 -2.78
C ILE A 460 -31.27 -4.89 -3.66
N VAL A 461 -30.90 -4.72 -4.92
CA VAL A 461 -30.60 -5.84 -5.82
C VAL A 461 -29.49 -6.72 -5.23
N THR A 462 -28.40 -6.09 -4.78
CA THR A 462 -27.27 -6.81 -4.17
C THR A 462 -27.68 -7.55 -2.90
N PHE A 463 -28.46 -6.90 -2.03
CA PHE A 463 -28.96 -7.50 -0.80
C PHE A 463 -29.82 -8.74 -1.08
N ASN A 464 -30.73 -8.66 -2.04
CA ASN A 464 -31.60 -9.78 -2.40
C ASN A 464 -30.83 -10.93 -3.07
N VAL A 465 -29.85 -10.64 -3.93
CA VAL A 465 -28.97 -11.65 -4.55
C VAL A 465 -28.17 -12.41 -3.48
N VAL A 466 -27.59 -11.69 -2.51
CA VAL A 466 -26.86 -12.32 -1.38
C VAL A 466 -27.78 -13.17 -0.52
N LYS A 467 -28.98 -12.65 -0.22
CA LYS A 467 -29.99 -13.37 0.57
C LYS A 467 -30.41 -14.68 -0.11
N GLU A 468 -30.74 -14.63 -1.39
CA GLU A 468 -31.13 -15.80 -2.21
C GLU A 468 -30.01 -16.85 -2.20
N HIS A 469 -28.76 -16.43 -2.42
CA HIS A 469 -27.60 -17.33 -2.38
C HIS A 469 -27.43 -18.02 -1.02
N ILE A 470 -27.59 -17.29 0.09
CA ILE A 470 -27.48 -17.85 1.44
C ILE A 470 -28.63 -18.83 1.71
N GLU A 471 -29.85 -18.49 1.31
CA GLU A 471 -31.03 -19.36 1.46
C GLU A 471 -30.89 -20.65 0.64
N ASP A 472 -30.38 -20.58 -0.59
CA ASP A 472 -30.09 -21.74 -1.44
C ASP A 472 -29.04 -22.67 -0.82
N LYS A 473 -27.97 -22.10 -0.25
CA LYS A 473 -26.95 -22.88 0.46
C LYS A 473 -27.52 -23.55 1.70
N LYS A 474 -28.34 -22.84 2.48
CA LYS A 474 -29.04 -23.41 3.65
C LYS A 474 -29.95 -24.56 3.23
N LEU A 475 -30.75 -24.36 2.18
CA LEU A 475 -31.66 -25.38 1.65
C LEU A 475 -30.91 -26.60 1.11
N ALA A 476 -29.78 -26.42 0.43
CA ALA A 476 -28.94 -27.51 -0.06
C ALA A 476 -28.39 -28.38 1.08
N VAL A 477 -27.95 -27.75 2.18
CA VAL A 477 -27.49 -28.46 3.38
C VAL A 477 -28.65 -29.21 4.04
N LEU A 478 -29.82 -28.59 4.18
CA LEU A 478 -31.00 -29.24 4.75
C LEU A 478 -31.47 -30.45 3.92
N LYS A 479 -31.46 -30.33 2.58
CA LYS A 479 -31.74 -31.45 1.65
C LYS A 479 -30.72 -32.57 1.79
N ALA A 480 -29.43 -32.24 1.89
CA ALA A 480 -28.38 -33.24 2.10
C ALA A 480 -28.52 -34.00 3.42
N LEU A 481 -29.14 -33.38 4.43
CA LEU A 481 -29.48 -34.00 5.72
C LEU A 481 -30.78 -34.83 5.68
N GLY A 482 -31.43 -34.96 4.52
CA GLY A 482 -32.65 -35.76 4.35
C GLY A 482 -33.93 -35.08 4.85
N SER A 483 -33.91 -33.75 5.02
CA SER A 483 -35.08 -32.98 5.43
C SER A 483 -35.96 -32.66 4.22
N ASP A 484 -36.66 -33.68 3.72
CA ASP A 484 -37.75 -33.49 2.77
C ASP A 484 -39.06 -33.38 3.57
N ASN A 485 -39.39 -32.20 4.12
CA ASN A 485 -40.78 -31.76 4.27
C ASN A 485 -40.95 -30.38 4.90
N ASN A 486 -41.78 -29.59 4.22
CA ASN A 486 -42.25 -28.23 4.49
C ASN A 486 -43.09 -28.04 5.77
N ASN A 487 -42.93 -28.86 6.81
CA ASN A 487 -43.82 -28.85 7.99
C ASN A 487 -43.12 -28.77 9.36
N ALA A 488 -41.80 -28.55 9.42
CA ALA A 488 -41.11 -28.29 10.68
C ALA A 488 -41.11 -26.79 11.00
N THR A 489 -42.26 -26.28 11.44
CA THR A 489 -42.34 -24.99 12.15
C THR A 489 -41.35 -24.98 13.31
N GLU A 490 -40.36 -24.08 13.22
CA GLU A 490 -39.57 -23.50 14.33
C GLU A 490 -39.21 -24.47 15.47
N SER A 491 -38.50 -25.57 15.19
CA SER A 491 -37.84 -26.29 16.28
C SER A 491 -36.64 -25.49 16.78
N LYS A 492 -36.42 -25.48 18.11
CA LYS A 492 -35.27 -24.79 18.71
C LYS A 492 -33.96 -25.34 18.17
N GLU A 493 -33.93 -26.63 17.88
CA GLU A 493 -32.80 -27.34 17.28
C GLU A 493 -32.51 -26.84 15.86
N LEU A 494 -33.55 -26.59 15.06
CA LEU A 494 -33.40 -26.01 13.71
C LEU A 494 -32.85 -24.58 13.79
N THR A 495 -33.32 -23.79 14.75
CA THR A 495 -32.84 -22.40 14.95
C THR A 495 -31.36 -22.37 15.38
N ILE A 496 -30.96 -23.27 16.29
CA ILE A 496 -29.56 -23.41 16.71
C ILE A 496 -28.69 -23.84 15.52
N PHE A 497 -29.18 -24.79 14.72
CA PHE A 497 -28.50 -25.25 13.51
C PHE A 497 -28.34 -24.13 12.47
N GLU A 498 -29.40 -23.37 12.19
CA GLU A 498 -29.39 -22.25 11.26
C GLU A 498 -28.43 -21.13 11.70
N ASN A 499 -28.37 -20.84 13.01
CA ASN A 499 -27.44 -19.86 13.57
C ASN A 499 -25.98 -20.35 13.43
N ALA A 500 -25.71 -21.62 13.74
CA ALA A 500 -24.39 -22.22 13.56
C ALA A 500 -23.98 -22.25 12.08
N LEU A 501 -24.90 -22.58 11.18
CA LEU A 501 -24.68 -22.59 9.74
C LEU A 501 -24.42 -21.18 9.21
N SER A 502 -25.16 -20.17 9.67
CA SER A 502 -24.95 -18.77 9.30
C SER A 502 -23.59 -18.26 9.80
N SER A 503 -23.19 -18.62 11.01
CA SER A 503 -21.85 -18.32 11.54
C SER A 503 -20.74 -18.99 10.73
N GLN A 504 -20.96 -20.23 10.29
CA GLN A 504 -20.01 -20.96 9.44
C GLN A 504 -19.93 -20.34 8.03
N LEU A 505 -21.06 -19.97 7.42
CA LEU A 505 -21.12 -19.28 6.13
C LEU A 505 -20.44 -17.90 6.20
N TYR A 506 -20.65 -17.16 7.30
CA TYR A 506 -19.93 -15.91 7.56
C TYR A 506 -18.42 -16.11 7.64
N LYS A 507 -17.98 -17.12 8.40
CA LYS A 507 -16.56 -17.47 8.49
C LYS A 507 -16.01 -17.91 7.14
N GLU A 508 -16.77 -18.68 6.37
CA GLU A 508 -16.36 -19.12 5.04
C GLU A 508 -16.18 -17.94 4.08
N PHE A 509 -17.14 -17.02 4.06
CA PHE A 509 -17.10 -15.82 3.24
C PHE A 509 -15.94 -14.88 3.63
N THR A 510 -15.71 -14.67 4.93
CA THR A 510 -14.69 -13.72 5.42
C THR A 510 -13.26 -14.28 5.50
N THR A 511 -13.08 -15.59 5.68
CA THR A 511 -11.76 -16.18 5.98
C THR A 511 -11.23 -17.13 4.92
N THR A 512 -12.06 -17.58 3.97
CA THR A 512 -11.65 -18.58 2.98
C THR A 512 -11.55 -18.02 1.58
N LYS A 513 -10.74 -18.68 0.75
CA LYS A 513 -10.63 -18.39 -0.69
C LYS A 513 -11.97 -18.54 -1.44
N ALA A 514 -12.90 -19.34 -0.90
CA ALA A 514 -14.21 -19.55 -1.49
C ALA A 514 -15.07 -18.28 -1.41
N GLY A 515 -14.91 -17.46 -0.35
CA GLY A 515 -15.61 -16.20 -0.21
C GLY A 515 -15.37 -15.22 -1.36
N GLY A 516 -14.14 -15.14 -1.87
CA GLY A 516 -13.82 -14.30 -3.03
C GLY A 516 -14.48 -14.78 -4.33
N ALA A 517 -14.56 -16.09 -4.55
CA ALA A 517 -15.24 -16.66 -5.72
C ALA A 517 -16.77 -16.46 -5.62
N ILE A 518 -17.34 -16.61 -4.42
CA ILE A 518 -18.74 -16.32 -4.15
C ILE A 518 -19.03 -14.83 -4.39
N ALA A 519 -18.18 -13.91 -3.93
CA ALA A 519 -18.34 -12.49 -4.18
C ALA A 519 -18.29 -12.14 -5.67
N GLU A 520 -17.42 -12.80 -6.46
CA GLU A 520 -17.35 -12.62 -7.92
C GLU A 520 -18.61 -13.13 -8.63
N GLU A 521 -19.10 -14.32 -8.26
CA GLU A 521 -20.35 -14.90 -8.77
C GLU A 521 -21.54 -13.97 -8.50
N LEU A 522 -21.65 -13.48 -7.26
CA LEU A 522 -22.71 -12.55 -6.87
C LEU A 522 -22.59 -11.21 -7.58
N CYS A 523 -21.37 -10.70 -7.79
CA CYS A 523 -21.14 -9.47 -8.53
C CYS A 523 -21.64 -9.59 -9.98
N GLN A 524 -21.33 -10.69 -10.66
CA GLN A 524 -21.83 -10.97 -12.02
C GLN A 524 -23.36 -11.09 -12.05
N GLU A 525 -23.96 -11.71 -11.03
CA GLU A 525 -25.40 -11.82 -10.92
C GLU A 525 -26.08 -10.46 -10.69
N VAL A 526 -25.47 -9.59 -9.88
CA VAL A 526 -25.93 -8.21 -9.67
C VAL A 526 -25.89 -7.43 -10.99
N PHE A 527 -24.77 -7.45 -11.72
CA PHE A 527 -24.69 -6.80 -13.03
C PHE A 527 -25.71 -7.34 -14.03
N LYS A 528 -25.97 -8.66 -14.02
CA LYS A 528 -27.01 -9.28 -14.86
C LYS A 528 -28.41 -8.74 -14.53
N LYS A 529 -28.69 -8.38 -13.28
CA LYS A 529 -29.96 -7.79 -12.84
C LYS A 529 -30.02 -6.27 -13.07
N LEU A 530 -28.87 -5.58 -13.19
CA LEU A 530 -28.76 -4.13 -13.43
C LEU A 530 -28.62 -3.72 -14.92
N LYS A 531 -28.95 -4.61 -15.86
CA LYS A 531 -28.77 -4.45 -17.33
C LYS A 531 -29.48 -3.25 -17.98
N GLU A 532 -30.21 -2.46 -17.21
CA GLU A 532 -30.98 -1.33 -17.73
C GLU A 532 -30.10 -0.13 -18.10
N TYR A 533 -28.80 -0.16 -17.78
CA TYR A 533 -27.87 0.95 -17.98
C TYR A 533 -26.58 0.51 -18.71
N PRO A 534 -26.46 0.76 -20.03
CA PRO A 534 -25.21 0.54 -20.76
C PRO A 534 -24.03 1.34 -20.17
N GLY A 535 -22.82 0.80 -20.16
CA GLY A 535 -21.63 1.50 -19.67
C GLY A 535 -21.39 1.48 -18.15
N ILE A 536 -22.37 1.05 -17.34
CA ILE A 536 -22.17 0.85 -15.89
C ILE A 536 -21.15 -0.26 -15.59
N GLU A 537 -21.07 -1.29 -16.43
CA GLU A 537 -20.07 -2.36 -16.36
C GLU A 537 -18.62 -1.87 -16.62
N GLU A 538 -18.44 -0.66 -17.15
CA GLU A 538 -17.10 -0.09 -17.38
C GLU A 538 -16.67 0.86 -16.24
N CYS A 539 -17.60 1.23 -15.34
CA CYS A 539 -17.35 2.12 -14.23
C CYS A 539 -16.75 1.39 -13.02
N MET A 540 -15.48 1.67 -12.70
CA MET A 540 -14.78 1.08 -11.56
C MET A 540 -15.39 1.46 -10.21
N THR A 541 -15.95 2.66 -10.09
CA THR A 541 -16.59 3.12 -8.84
C THR A 541 -17.86 2.31 -8.54
N VAL A 542 -18.61 1.92 -9.58
CA VAL A 542 -19.78 1.03 -9.43
C VAL A 542 -19.36 -0.37 -8.97
N HIS A 543 -18.27 -0.90 -9.52
CA HIS A 543 -17.72 -2.20 -9.07
C HIS A 543 -17.35 -2.17 -7.59
N GLN A 544 -16.66 -1.12 -7.15
CA GLN A 544 -16.31 -0.93 -5.74
C GLN A 544 -17.56 -0.80 -4.87
N PHE A 545 -18.59 -0.09 -5.34
CA PHE A 545 -19.85 0.05 -4.62
C PHE A 545 -20.56 -1.30 -4.45
N ILE A 546 -20.69 -2.09 -5.51
CA ILE A 546 -21.31 -3.43 -5.46
C ILE A 546 -20.54 -4.35 -4.51
N GLN A 547 -19.21 -4.35 -4.55
CA GLN A 547 -18.40 -5.16 -3.61
C GLN A 547 -18.64 -4.79 -2.14
N LYS A 548 -18.73 -3.47 -1.85
CA LYS A 548 -19.09 -3.00 -0.50
C LYS A 548 -20.51 -3.41 -0.13
N CYS A 549 -21.47 -3.35 -1.06
CA CYS A 549 -22.84 -3.80 -0.86
C CYS A 549 -22.94 -5.32 -0.60
N ILE A 550 -22.16 -6.14 -1.31
CA ILE A 550 -22.11 -7.60 -1.10
C ILE A 550 -21.62 -7.91 0.31
N THR A 551 -20.50 -7.31 0.71
CA THR A 551 -19.92 -7.51 2.05
C THR A 551 -20.90 -7.07 3.14
N MET A 552 -21.50 -5.89 2.97
CA MET A 552 -22.49 -5.35 3.90
C MET A 552 -23.71 -6.27 4.01
N SER A 553 -24.25 -6.73 2.89
CA SER A 553 -25.41 -7.62 2.85
C SER A 553 -25.13 -8.96 3.53
N TRP A 554 -23.90 -9.48 3.35
CA TRP A 554 -23.47 -10.70 4.02
C TRP A 554 -23.36 -10.54 5.54
N ASP A 555 -22.80 -9.40 5.98
CA ASP A 555 -22.68 -9.06 7.40
C ASP A 555 -24.05 -8.88 8.07
N ILE A 556 -25.02 -8.29 7.35
CA ILE A 556 -26.41 -8.15 7.80
C ILE A 556 -27.08 -9.53 7.92
N GLN A 557 -26.99 -10.36 6.88
CA GLN A 557 -27.70 -11.64 6.80
C GLN A 557 -27.15 -12.71 7.76
N CYS A 558 -25.86 -12.63 8.11
CA CYS A 558 -25.20 -13.58 9.00
C CYS A 558 -24.83 -12.99 10.37
N CYS A 559 -25.43 -11.87 10.75
CA CYS A 559 -25.14 -11.21 12.02
C CYS A 559 -25.43 -12.14 13.21
N PRO A 560 -24.47 -12.37 14.13
CA PRO A 560 -24.70 -13.20 15.31
C PRO A 560 -25.74 -12.57 16.24
N ASP A 561 -26.65 -13.41 16.75
CA ASP A 561 -27.67 -13.08 17.77
C ASP A 561 -28.72 -12.01 17.38
N HIS A 562 -28.66 -11.42 16.17
CA HIS A 562 -29.59 -10.39 15.70
C HIS A 562 -30.15 -10.75 14.32
N LYS A 563 -31.46 -10.55 14.12
CA LYS A 563 -32.12 -10.78 12.83
C LYS A 563 -32.35 -9.44 12.16
N LEU A 564 -31.34 -8.96 11.43
CA LEU A 564 -31.37 -7.67 10.77
C LEU A 564 -32.13 -7.74 9.45
N LYS A 565 -32.95 -6.72 9.16
CA LYS A 565 -33.72 -6.57 7.92
C LYS A 565 -33.54 -5.15 7.36
N LEU A 566 -33.48 -5.05 6.03
CA LEU A 566 -33.63 -3.78 5.31
C LEU A 566 -35.10 -3.54 4.95
N GLU A 567 -35.61 -2.35 5.27
CA GLU A 567 -36.95 -1.89 4.89
C GLU A 567 -36.83 -0.82 3.79
N TYR A 568 -37.53 -1.05 2.66
CA TYR A 568 -37.35 -0.30 1.41
C TYR A 568 -38.61 -0.18 0.54
N ASP A 569 -39.79 -0.52 1.06
CA ASP A 569 -41.05 -0.62 0.29
C ASP A 569 -42.27 0.07 0.95
N GLY A 570 -42.05 0.97 1.90
CA GLY A 570 -43.12 1.69 2.61
C GLY A 570 -43.75 2.81 1.77
N LEU A 571 -45.09 2.86 1.75
CA LEU A 571 -45.86 3.85 0.98
C LEU A 571 -46.15 5.14 1.78
N GLU A 572 -46.06 5.08 3.10
CA GLU A 572 -46.39 6.19 4.01
C GLU A 572 -45.16 6.62 4.82
N PHE A 573 -45.02 7.93 5.04
CA PHE A 573 -43.93 8.51 5.81
C PHE A 573 -44.13 8.30 7.31
N GLU A 574 -43.30 7.44 7.93
CA GLU A 574 -43.29 7.24 9.38
C GLU A 574 -42.07 7.96 10.02
N PRO A 575 -42.25 9.02 10.84
CA PRO A 575 -41.12 9.76 11.43
C PRO A 575 -40.19 8.94 12.34
N SER A 576 -40.68 7.81 12.86
CA SER A 576 -39.92 6.86 13.68
C SER A 576 -38.92 6.06 12.84
N ARG A 577 -39.25 5.74 11.58
CA ARG A 577 -38.46 4.90 10.66
C ARG A 577 -37.80 5.67 9.51
N HIS A 578 -38.32 6.83 9.16
CA HIS A 578 -37.93 7.60 7.98
C HIS A 578 -37.36 8.99 8.33
N SER A 579 -36.38 9.43 7.55
CA SER A 579 -35.92 10.81 7.45
C SER A 579 -36.12 11.32 6.03
N ARG A 580 -36.45 12.61 5.89
CA ARG A 580 -36.68 13.23 4.58
C ARG A 580 -35.35 13.61 3.94
N GLY A 581 -35.21 13.30 2.65
CA GLY A 581 -34.07 13.77 1.83
C GLY A 581 -34.09 15.28 1.61
N ALA A 582 -32.97 15.85 1.14
CA ALA A 582 -32.78 17.29 0.99
C ALA A 582 -33.80 17.97 0.04
N TYR A 583 -34.33 17.24 -0.94
CA TYR A 583 -35.27 17.74 -1.95
C TYR A 583 -36.71 17.22 -1.75
N SER A 584 -37.00 16.66 -0.57
CA SER A 584 -38.27 16.04 -0.25
C SER A 584 -39.35 17.07 0.10
N GLY A 585 -40.57 16.89 -0.40
CA GLY A 585 -41.73 17.72 -0.09
C GLY A 585 -42.28 17.53 1.32
N THR A 586 -43.47 18.08 1.59
CA THR A 586 -44.15 17.99 2.90
C THR A 586 -45.26 16.95 2.95
N THR A 587 -45.45 16.17 1.88
CA THR A 587 -46.53 15.19 1.83
C THR A 587 -46.23 13.97 2.69
N THR A 588 -47.27 13.19 3.00
CA THR A 588 -47.16 11.97 3.81
C THR A 588 -46.88 10.72 2.96
N ASN A 589 -46.94 10.83 1.63
CA ASN A 589 -46.74 9.68 0.75
C ASN A 589 -45.27 9.59 0.35
N VAL A 590 -44.69 8.40 0.43
CA VAL A 590 -43.32 8.16 -0.04
C VAL A 590 -43.35 7.95 -1.54
N VAL A 591 -42.63 8.79 -2.28
CA VAL A 591 -42.47 8.70 -3.73
C VAL A 591 -41.36 7.73 -4.09
N ASN A 592 -40.19 7.86 -3.45
CA ASN A 592 -39.02 6.99 -3.67
C ASN A 592 -38.16 6.86 -2.41
N TYR A 593 -37.45 5.73 -2.29
CA TYR A 593 -36.41 5.53 -1.30
C TYR A 593 -35.04 5.93 -1.89
N ILE A 594 -34.29 6.74 -1.15
CA ILE A 594 -32.88 7.06 -1.45
C ILE A 594 -31.96 6.11 -0.67
N TRP A 595 -32.38 5.70 0.53
CA TRP A 595 -31.63 4.75 1.34
C TRP A 595 -32.56 3.94 2.24
N PRO A 596 -32.35 2.62 2.39
CA PRO A 596 -33.24 1.78 3.19
C PRO A 596 -33.00 1.93 4.70
N ALA A 597 -34.02 1.60 5.50
CA ALA A 597 -33.90 1.53 6.96
C ALA A 597 -33.27 0.19 7.37
N MET A 598 -32.45 0.21 8.42
CA MET A 598 -31.93 -1.01 9.05
C MET A 598 -32.68 -1.26 10.36
N ILE A 599 -33.32 -2.42 10.46
CA ILE A 599 -34.18 -2.79 11.58
C ILE A 599 -33.73 -4.13 12.14
N ASP A 600 -33.62 -4.20 13.47
CA ASP A 600 -33.49 -5.47 14.17
C ASP A 600 -34.87 -6.04 14.45
N THR A 601 -35.19 -7.16 13.81
CA THR A 601 -36.51 -7.80 13.93
C THR A 601 -36.70 -8.56 15.24
N SER A 602 -35.63 -8.83 16.00
CA SER A 602 -35.72 -9.46 17.32
C SER A 602 -36.47 -8.59 18.32
N ASP A 603 -36.12 -7.29 18.34
CA ASP A 603 -36.68 -6.29 19.27
C ASP A 603 -37.52 -5.22 18.56
N ASN A 604 -37.73 -5.37 17.24
CA ASN A 604 -38.37 -4.39 16.34
C ASN A 604 -37.78 -2.96 16.47
N ARG A 605 -36.46 -2.89 16.69
CA ARG A 605 -35.73 -1.64 16.94
C ARG A 605 -35.16 -1.10 15.62
N VAL A 606 -35.46 0.15 15.31
CA VAL A 606 -34.83 0.88 14.20
C VAL A 606 -33.39 1.23 14.60
N LEU A 607 -32.42 0.69 13.89
CA LEU A 607 -30.99 0.96 14.09
C LEU A 607 -30.53 2.16 13.25
N LEU A 608 -31.03 2.26 12.02
CA LEU A 608 -30.80 3.38 11.12
C LEU A 608 -32.08 3.69 10.35
N LYS A 609 -32.46 4.96 10.26
CA LYS A 609 -33.67 5.41 9.55
C LYS A 609 -33.46 5.39 8.04
N ALA A 610 -34.51 5.08 7.29
CA ALA A 610 -34.50 5.20 5.83
C ALA A 610 -34.47 6.67 5.42
N ILE A 611 -33.92 6.96 4.24
CA ILE A 611 -33.97 8.29 3.64
C ILE A 611 -34.94 8.23 2.46
N VAL A 612 -35.99 9.04 2.50
CA VAL A 612 -37.10 9.00 1.53
C VAL A 612 -37.42 10.36 0.93
N LEU A 613 -37.90 10.33 -0.32
CA LEU A 613 -38.53 11.44 -1.02
C LEU A 613 -40.05 11.32 -0.85
N THR A 614 -40.69 12.43 -0.49
CA THR A 614 -42.13 12.55 -0.20
C THR A 614 -42.74 13.76 -0.88
#